data_AF-A0AB33K4H3-F1
#
_entry.id   AF-A0AB33K4H3-F1
#
_cell.length_a   1.000
_cell.length_b   1.000
_cell.length_c   1.000
_cell.angle_alpha   90.00
_cell.angle_beta   90.00
_cell.angle_gamma   90.00
#
_symmetry.space_group_name_H-M   'P 1'
#
loop_
_entity.id
_entity.type
_entity.pdbx_description
1 polymer ?
#
loop_
_entity_poly.entity_id
_entity_poly.type
_entity_poly.pdbx_seq_one_letter_code
_entity_poly.pdbx_strand_id
1 'polypeptide(L)'
;MNVRLAVHLVVSIALALGLVFTGFALGGPLVALLAFGLWFLIEALFKALLPASFLPGVEGAELTSAAYRGWAPKLVGGLGLAKARTPEADAARLAAGVRLCTVTFGLRNGSQLLGHLLLQRAPEGEALIAWRGRGKGQAVQPIAAAEMVVRSGQQQQNAVQARMGYTVSVQFGPDSYWLRPHDAELLKLVRGHETAPAA
;
A
#
# COMPACT_ATOMS: atom_id res chain seq x y z
N MET A 1 -0.83 12.67 15.09
CA MET A 1 -2.02 12.30 14.28
C MET A 1 -2.13 13.31 13.14
N ASN A 2 -2.24 12.86 11.89
CA ASN A 2 -2.27 13.78 10.74
C ASN A 2 -3.61 14.54 10.72
N VAL A 3 -3.58 15.86 10.94
CA VAL A 3 -4.79 16.72 11.04
C VAL A 3 -5.70 16.55 9.82
N ARG A 4 -5.12 16.36 8.64
CA ARG A 4 -5.86 16.14 7.39
C ARG A 4 -6.67 14.84 7.40
N LEU A 5 -6.12 13.78 8.00
CA LEU A 5 -6.80 12.49 8.14
C LEU A 5 -7.96 12.60 9.16
N ALA A 6 -7.77 13.37 10.23
CA ALA A 6 -8.82 13.62 11.22
C ALA A 6 -9.99 14.42 10.61
N VAL A 7 -9.70 15.47 9.84
CA VAL A 7 -10.72 16.24 9.11
C VAL A 7 -11.48 15.35 8.13
N HIS A 8 -10.78 14.55 7.33
CA HIS A 8 -11.44 13.61 6.41
C HIS A 8 -12.33 12.60 7.14
N LEU A 9 -11.86 12.04 8.26
CA LEU A 9 -12.64 11.11 9.08
C LEU A 9 -13.93 11.76 9.60
N VAL A 10 -13.83 12.97 10.16
CA VAL A 10 -14.99 13.69 10.71
C VAL A 10 -16.00 14.01 9.61
N VAL A 11 -15.55 14.54 8.48
CA VAL A 11 -16.42 14.86 7.34
C VAL A 11 -17.07 13.59 6.79
N SER A 12 -16.31 12.50 6.66
CA SER A 12 -16.81 11.22 6.15
C SER A 12 -17.88 10.62 7.09
N ILE A 13 -17.65 10.66 8.40
CA ILE A 13 -18.65 10.23 9.40
C ILE A 13 -19.91 11.11 9.34
N ALA A 14 -19.75 12.44 9.26
CA ALA A 14 -20.88 13.36 9.17
C ALA A 14 -21.74 13.07 7.92
N LEU A 15 -21.11 12.82 6.78
CA LEU A 15 -21.78 12.43 5.54
C LEU A 15 -22.47 11.06 5.67
N ALA A 16 -21.82 10.08 6.30
CA ALA A 16 -22.41 8.77 6.55
C ALA A 16 -23.69 8.87 7.37
N LEU A 17 -23.61 9.59 8.50
CA LEU A 17 -24.74 9.81 9.39
C LEU A 17 -25.85 10.60 8.69
N GLY A 18 -25.51 11.66 7.95
CA GLY A 18 -26.48 12.43 7.17
C GLY A 18 -27.24 11.55 6.17
N LEU A 19 -26.54 10.70 5.42
CA LEU A 19 -27.16 9.77 4.47
C LEU A 19 -28.03 8.72 5.16
N VAL A 20 -27.56 8.14 6.27
CA VAL A 20 -28.31 7.13 7.04
C VAL A 20 -29.59 7.71 7.63
N PHE A 21 -29.52 8.87 8.30
CA PHE A 21 -30.70 9.50 8.90
C PHE A 21 -31.68 9.99 7.84
N THR A 22 -31.19 10.51 6.72
CA THR A 22 -32.04 10.88 5.58
C THR A 22 -32.74 9.65 5.00
N GLY A 23 -32.02 8.55 4.82
CA GLY A 23 -32.61 7.29 4.37
C GLY A 23 -33.67 6.76 5.33
N PHE A 24 -33.41 6.85 6.65
CA PHE A 24 -34.37 6.47 7.68
C PHE A 24 -35.65 7.31 7.62
N ALA A 25 -35.51 8.63 7.43
CA ALA A 25 -36.64 9.55 7.33
C ALA A 25 -37.47 9.37 6.05
N LEU A 26 -36.84 9.04 4.92
CA LEU A 26 -37.51 8.94 3.62
C LEU A 26 -38.15 7.58 3.35
N GLY A 27 -37.63 6.49 3.93
CA GLY A 27 -38.11 5.15 3.61
C GLY A 27 -37.75 4.07 4.63
N GLY A 28 -37.41 4.47 5.85
CA GLY A 28 -37.16 3.55 6.95
C GLY A 28 -35.84 2.77 6.85
N PRO A 29 -35.71 1.66 7.60
CA PRO A 29 -34.43 0.96 7.80
C PRO A 29 -33.77 0.43 6.52
N LEU A 30 -34.56 -0.03 5.54
CA LEU A 30 -34.02 -0.57 4.29
C LEU A 30 -33.38 0.52 3.42
N VAL A 31 -34.01 1.69 3.34
CA VAL A 31 -33.45 2.84 2.61
C VAL A 31 -32.23 3.41 3.34
N ALA A 32 -32.22 3.40 4.68
CA ALA A 32 -31.03 3.75 5.46
C ALA A 32 -29.84 2.80 5.18
N LEU A 33 -30.07 1.49 5.06
CA LEU A 33 -29.04 0.52 4.69
C LEU A 33 -28.51 0.75 3.26
N LEU A 34 -29.39 1.07 2.30
CA LEU A 34 -28.96 1.43 0.95
C LEU A 34 -28.13 2.72 0.95
N ALA A 35 -28.54 3.74 1.70
CA ALA A 35 -27.81 4.99 1.84
C ALA A 35 -26.42 4.77 2.47
N PHE A 36 -26.31 3.85 3.43
CA PHE A 36 -25.03 3.44 4.01
C PHE A 36 -24.13 2.71 2.99
N GLY A 37 -24.70 1.81 2.19
CA GLY A 37 -23.98 1.15 1.09
C GLY A 37 -23.47 2.15 0.05
N LEU A 38 -24.29 3.15 -0.31
CA LEU A 38 -23.92 4.23 -1.22
C LEU A 38 -22.78 5.08 -0.64
N TRP A 39 -22.83 5.41 0.65
CA TRP A 39 -21.74 6.12 1.32
C TRP A 39 -20.42 5.34 1.22
N PHE A 40 -20.43 4.03 1.45
CA PHE A 40 -19.24 3.18 1.31
C PHE A 40 -18.64 3.24 -0.10
N LEU A 41 -19.50 3.26 -1.12
CA LEU A 41 -19.10 3.40 -2.52
C LEU A 41 -18.41 4.75 -2.78
N ILE A 42 -19.04 5.83 -2.33
CA ILE A 42 -18.54 7.21 -2.49
C ILE A 42 -17.20 7.37 -1.76
N GLU A 43 -17.11 6.91 -0.52
CA GLU A 43 -15.91 6.99 0.30
C GLU A 43 -14.72 6.26 -0.36
N ALA A 44 -14.97 5.08 -0.94
CA ALA A 44 -13.93 4.33 -1.66
C ALA A 44 -13.43 5.08 -2.90
N LEU A 45 -14.33 5.72 -3.66
CA LEU A 45 -13.98 6.54 -4.83
C LEU A 45 -13.24 7.82 -4.43
N PHE A 46 -13.69 8.50 -3.37
CA PHE A 46 -13.04 9.70 -2.88
C PHE A 46 -11.61 9.40 -2.42
N LYS A 47 -11.40 8.33 -1.65
CA LYS A 47 -10.06 7.87 -1.27
C LYS A 47 -9.19 7.49 -2.46
N ALA A 48 -9.79 6.93 -3.52
CA ALA A 48 -9.08 6.63 -4.76
C ALA A 48 -8.61 7.88 -5.51
N LEU A 49 -9.33 9.00 -5.38
CA LEU A 49 -9.02 10.29 -5.99
C LEU A 49 -8.06 11.15 -5.16
N LEU A 50 -7.97 10.91 -3.85
CA LEU A 50 -7.13 11.70 -2.96
C LEU A 50 -5.64 11.58 -3.32
N PRO A 51 -4.85 12.68 -3.20
CA PRO A 51 -3.42 12.60 -3.37
C PRO A 51 -2.78 11.66 -2.34
N ALA A 52 -1.71 11.01 -2.75
CA ALA A 52 -0.94 10.02 -1.98
C ALA A 52 -0.56 10.49 -0.56
N SER A 53 -0.16 11.76 -0.46
CA SER A 53 0.23 12.41 0.79
C SER A 53 -0.90 12.51 1.84
N PHE A 54 -2.16 12.32 1.43
CA PHE A 54 -3.31 12.27 2.33
C PHE A 54 -3.57 10.88 2.90
N LEU A 55 -2.92 9.85 2.36
CA LEU A 55 -3.02 8.48 2.82
C LEU A 55 -1.64 7.98 3.28
N PRO A 56 -1.03 8.63 4.29
CA PRO A 56 0.24 8.20 4.82
C PRO A 56 0.08 6.77 5.35
N GLY A 57 0.99 5.91 4.93
CA GLY A 57 1.17 4.62 5.53
C GLY A 57 2.00 4.72 6.80
N VAL A 58 2.86 3.73 6.99
CA VAL A 58 3.59 3.54 8.23
C VAL A 58 4.85 4.43 8.26
N GLU A 59 5.16 5.03 9.41
CA GLU A 59 6.34 5.91 9.59
C GLU A 59 6.41 7.12 8.64
N GLY A 60 5.27 7.65 8.21
CA GLY A 60 5.23 8.77 7.26
C GLY A 60 5.58 8.39 5.82
N ALA A 61 5.77 7.10 5.54
CA ALA A 61 5.92 6.59 4.19
C ALA A 61 4.56 6.51 3.50
N GLU A 62 4.51 6.82 2.22
CA GLU A 62 3.30 6.76 1.42
C GLU A 62 3.09 5.36 0.85
N LEU A 63 1.84 4.88 0.84
CA LEU A 63 1.55 3.56 0.30
C LEU A 63 1.81 3.51 -1.22
N THR A 64 2.46 2.44 -1.65
CA THR A 64 2.64 2.10 -3.06
C THR A 64 1.30 1.75 -3.73
N SER A 65 1.27 1.77 -5.06
CA SER A 65 0.04 1.53 -5.83
C SER A 65 -0.68 0.23 -5.52
N ALA A 66 0.07 -0.83 -5.14
CA ALA A 66 -0.49 -2.17 -5.03
C ALA A 66 -1.46 -2.29 -3.86
N ALA A 67 -1.28 -1.48 -2.81
CA ALA A 67 -2.22 -1.35 -1.69
C ALA A 67 -3.58 -0.80 -2.15
N TYR A 68 -3.59 0.01 -3.21
CA TYR A 68 -4.79 0.64 -3.75
C TYR A 68 -5.45 -0.16 -4.87
N ARG A 69 -5.05 -1.39 -5.19
CA ARG A 69 -5.71 -2.21 -6.24
C ARG A 69 -7.11 -2.76 -5.87
N GLY A 70 -7.87 -2.03 -5.06
CA GLY A 70 -9.32 -2.24 -4.91
C GLY A 70 -10.09 -1.88 -6.18
N TRP A 71 -11.39 -2.13 -6.20
CA TRP A 71 -12.23 -1.82 -7.38
C TRP A 71 -12.25 -0.31 -7.69
N ALA A 72 -12.29 0.55 -6.66
CA ALA A 72 -12.41 1.99 -6.83
C ALA A 72 -11.19 2.63 -7.51
N PRO A 73 -9.93 2.38 -7.10
CA PRO A 73 -8.78 2.94 -7.82
C PRO A 73 -8.58 2.35 -9.22
N LYS A 74 -9.00 1.10 -9.47
CA LYS A 74 -9.05 0.56 -10.84
C LYS A 74 -10.02 1.34 -11.72
N LEU A 75 -11.20 1.67 -11.19
CA LEU A 75 -12.20 2.45 -11.90
C LEU A 75 -11.72 3.89 -12.16
N VAL A 76 -11.20 4.56 -11.13
CA VAL A 76 -10.64 5.91 -11.25
C VAL A 76 -9.46 5.96 -12.23
N GLY A 77 -8.55 4.98 -12.18
CA GLY A 77 -7.44 4.86 -13.11
C GLY A 77 -7.88 4.54 -14.55
N GLY A 78 -8.85 3.64 -14.72
CA GLY A 78 -9.40 3.29 -16.03
C GLY A 78 -10.14 4.45 -16.70
N LEU A 79 -10.70 5.37 -15.91
CA LEU A 79 -11.34 6.60 -16.37
C LEU A 79 -10.36 7.77 -16.56
N GLY A 80 -9.07 7.58 -16.28
CA GLY A 80 -8.06 8.65 -16.38
C GLY A 80 -8.21 9.76 -15.34
N LEU A 81 -8.99 9.54 -14.28
CA LEU A 81 -9.33 10.55 -13.26
C LEU A 81 -8.25 10.71 -12.18
N ALA A 82 -7.29 9.78 -12.10
CA ALA A 82 -6.13 9.90 -11.24
C ALA A 82 -4.85 9.55 -12.01
N LYS A 83 -3.71 10.08 -11.55
CA LYS A 83 -2.39 9.71 -12.10
C LYS A 83 -2.20 8.20 -11.98
N ALA A 84 -1.83 7.56 -13.10
CA ALA A 84 -1.54 6.14 -13.15
C ALA A 84 -0.42 5.81 -12.15
N ARG A 85 -0.67 4.81 -11.31
CA ARG A 85 0.25 4.36 -10.28
C ARG A 85 0.96 3.10 -10.77
N THR A 86 2.00 3.30 -11.57
CA THR A 86 2.83 2.25 -12.15
C THR A 86 4.10 2.04 -11.31
N PRO A 87 4.80 0.88 -11.41
CA PRO A 87 6.05 0.66 -10.69
C PRO A 87 7.09 1.76 -10.98
N GLU A 88 7.13 2.24 -12.23
CA GLU A 88 8.04 3.29 -12.70
C GLU A 88 7.70 4.64 -12.05
N ALA A 89 6.41 4.97 -11.95
CA ALA A 89 5.96 6.20 -11.30
C ALA A 89 6.32 6.19 -9.81
N ASP A 90 6.14 5.06 -9.11
CA ASP A 90 6.53 4.94 -7.72
C ASP A 90 8.07 4.94 -7.56
N ALA A 91 8.83 4.31 -8.47
CA ALA A 91 10.29 4.40 -8.48
C ALA A 91 10.78 5.85 -8.64
N ALA A 92 10.19 6.62 -9.55
CA ALA A 92 10.51 8.03 -9.74
C ALA A 92 10.20 8.88 -8.50
N ARG A 93 9.13 8.55 -7.77
CA ARG A 93 8.79 9.22 -6.50
C ARG A 93 9.79 8.90 -5.40
N LEU A 94 10.20 7.64 -5.30
CA LEU A 94 11.28 7.25 -4.40
C LEU A 94 12.58 7.99 -4.74
N ALA A 95 12.89 8.11 -6.03
CA ALA A 95 14.04 8.88 -6.51
C ALA A 95 13.97 10.37 -6.14
N ALA A 96 12.77 10.95 -6.10
CA ALA A 96 12.51 12.32 -5.65
C ALA A 96 12.48 12.46 -4.11
N GLY A 97 12.84 11.42 -3.35
CA GLY A 97 12.93 11.45 -1.89
C GLY A 97 11.64 11.10 -1.15
N VAL A 98 10.57 10.70 -1.85
CA VAL A 98 9.34 10.23 -1.20
C VAL A 98 9.59 8.86 -0.58
N ARG A 99 9.35 8.73 0.73
CA ARG A 99 9.39 7.44 1.41
C ARG A 99 8.15 6.63 1.01
N LEU A 100 8.34 5.39 0.58
CA LEU A 100 7.26 4.51 0.15
C LEU A 100 7.12 3.33 1.10
N CYS A 101 5.91 2.78 1.20
CA CYS A 101 5.68 1.52 1.89
C CYS A 101 4.74 0.60 1.14
N THR A 102 5.01 -0.71 1.23
CA THR A 102 4.14 -1.75 0.68
C THR A 102 3.80 -2.76 1.75
N VAL A 103 2.60 -3.33 1.68
CA VAL A 103 2.17 -4.40 2.58
C VAL A 103 2.81 -5.70 2.09
N THR A 104 3.28 -6.53 3.01
CA THR A 104 3.95 -7.79 2.67
C THR A 104 3.68 -8.86 3.74
N PHE A 105 3.77 -10.12 3.34
CA PHE A 105 3.95 -11.21 4.30
C PHE A 105 5.44 -11.55 4.40
N GLY A 106 6.08 -11.18 5.51
CA GLY A 106 7.47 -11.52 5.79
C GLY A 106 7.55 -12.87 6.51
N LEU A 107 8.36 -13.78 6.00
CA LEU A 107 8.81 -14.98 6.69
C LEU A 107 10.18 -14.67 7.31
N ARG A 108 10.19 -14.51 8.63
CA ARG A 108 11.40 -14.18 9.42
C ARG A 108 11.49 -15.10 10.63
N ASN A 109 12.68 -15.62 10.91
CA ASN A 109 12.91 -16.57 12.02
C ASN A 109 11.91 -17.74 12.05
N GLY A 110 11.49 -18.23 10.88
CA GLY A 110 10.51 -19.31 10.75
C GLY A 110 9.04 -18.93 10.97
N SER A 111 8.74 -17.66 11.26
CA SER A 111 7.36 -17.17 11.43
C SER A 111 6.94 -16.29 10.26
N GLN A 112 5.74 -16.53 9.74
CA GLN A 112 5.14 -15.71 8.70
C GLN A 112 4.24 -14.64 9.33
N LEU A 113 4.57 -13.37 9.12
CA LEU A 113 3.86 -12.23 9.68
C LEU A 113 3.52 -11.20 8.61
N LEU A 114 2.30 -10.65 8.70
CA LEU A 114 1.91 -9.49 7.91
C LEU A 114 2.65 -8.26 8.42
N GLY A 115 3.16 -7.44 7.50
CA GLY A 115 3.90 -6.23 7.83
C GLY A 115 4.01 -5.28 6.65
N HIS A 116 4.96 -4.36 6.76
CA HIS A 116 5.25 -3.37 5.76
C HIS A 116 6.74 -3.44 5.39
N LEU A 117 7.03 -3.45 4.09
CA LEU A 117 8.34 -3.03 3.60
C LEU A 117 8.32 -1.53 3.43
N LEU A 118 9.31 -0.87 3.99
CA LEU A 118 9.57 0.55 3.88
C LEU A 118 10.73 0.73 2.90
N LEU A 119 10.54 1.64 1.95
CA LEU A 119 11.51 2.00 0.92
C LEU A 119 11.83 3.48 1.09
N GLN A 120 13.11 3.79 1.16
CA GLN A 120 13.61 5.15 1.25
C GLN A 120 14.89 5.26 0.45
N ARG A 121 15.17 6.45 -0.10
CA ARG A 121 16.47 6.74 -0.70
C ARG A 121 17.41 7.32 0.35
N ALA A 122 18.61 6.75 0.45
CA ALA A 122 19.71 7.31 1.22
C ALA A 122 20.16 8.64 0.58
N PRO A 123 20.81 9.54 1.36
CA PRO A 123 21.43 10.74 0.80
C PRO A 123 22.43 10.45 -0.32
N GLU A 124 23.11 9.30 -0.23
CA GLU A 124 24.11 8.80 -1.19
C GLU A 124 23.47 8.19 -2.45
N GLY A 125 22.14 8.11 -2.52
CA GLY A 125 21.41 7.66 -3.71
C GLY A 125 21.03 6.18 -3.70
N GLU A 126 21.53 5.38 -2.76
CA GLU A 126 21.16 3.98 -2.56
C GLU A 126 19.74 3.82 -1.99
N ALA A 127 19.12 2.68 -2.25
CA ALA A 127 17.82 2.32 -1.71
C ALA A 127 17.96 1.62 -0.36
N LEU A 128 17.45 2.28 0.68
CA LEU A 128 17.29 1.72 2.01
C LEU A 128 15.96 0.96 2.08
N ILE A 129 16.06 -0.32 2.43
CA ILE A 129 14.91 -1.19 2.63
C ILE A 129 14.84 -1.54 4.11
N ALA A 130 13.66 -1.43 4.69
CA ALA A 130 13.41 -1.85 6.06
C ALA A 130 12.07 -2.59 6.16
N TRP A 131 11.92 -3.42 7.18
CA TRP A 131 10.68 -4.11 7.49
C TRP A 131 10.11 -3.66 8.82
N ARG A 132 8.79 -3.62 8.90
CA ARG A 132 8.06 -3.45 10.15
C ARG A 132 6.89 -4.42 10.21
N GLY A 133 6.84 -5.26 11.24
CA GLY A 133 5.69 -6.10 11.51
C GLY A 133 4.41 -5.28 11.74
N ARG A 134 3.25 -5.84 11.41
CA ARG A 134 1.96 -5.22 11.70
C ARG A 134 1.61 -5.48 13.18
N GLY A 135 1.59 -4.45 14.00
CA GLY A 135 1.22 -4.55 15.41
C GLY A 135 1.70 -3.37 16.25
N LYS A 136 1.10 -3.20 17.44
CA LYS A 136 1.53 -2.17 18.39
C LYS A 136 2.92 -2.54 18.94
N GLY A 137 3.85 -1.58 18.98
CA GLY A 137 5.21 -1.80 19.49
C GLY A 137 6.20 -2.45 18.52
N GLN A 138 5.79 -2.74 17.28
CA GLN A 138 6.71 -3.28 16.27
C GLN A 138 7.69 -2.19 15.81
N ALA A 139 8.98 -2.46 16.01
CA ALA A 139 10.08 -1.60 15.59
C ALA A 139 10.37 -1.76 14.09
N VAL A 140 10.88 -0.69 13.48
CA VAL A 140 11.45 -0.77 12.13
C VAL A 140 12.78 -1.49 12.19
N GLN A 141 12.96 -2.49 11.35
CA GLN A 141 14.16 -3.30 11.28
C GLN A 141 14.78 -3.11 9.89
N PRO A 142 16.01 -2.57 9.79
CA PRO A 142 16.67 -2.43 8.51
C PRO A 142 16.91 -3.82 7.90
N ILE A 143 16.74 -3.92 6.59
CA ILE A 143 17.11 -5.10 5.80
C ILE A 143 18.42 -4.77 5.14
N ALA A 144 19.48 -5.49 5.51
CA ALA A 144 20.77 -5.35 4.84
C ALA A 144 20.60 -5.61 3.34
N ALA A 145 21.30 -4.83 2.52
CA ALA A 145 21.33 -4.98 1.06
C ALA A 145 22.14 -6.23 0.64
N ALA A 146 21.78 -7.39 1.17
CA ALA A 146 22.20 -8.67 0.61
C ALA A 146 21.58 -8.83 -0.79
N GLU A 147 22.20 -9.66 -1.64
CA GLU A 147 21.69 -9.97 -2.97
C GLU A 147 20.19 -10.31 -2.91
N MET A 148 19.39 -9.49 -3.61
CA MET A 148 17.96 -9.68 -3.70
C MET A 148 17.67 -10.79 -4.71
N VAL A 149 17.09 -11.89 -4.25
CA VAL A 149 16.69 -12.99 -5.14
C VAL A 149 15.17 -12.96 -5.30
N VAL A 150 14.70 -12.72 -6.52
CA VAL A 150 13.27 -12.75 -6.85
C VAL A 150 12.89 -14.15 -7.33
N ARG A 151 11.93 -14.78 -6.65
CA ARG A 151 11.39 -16.09 -7.01
C ARG A 151 9.90 -15.97 -7.34
N SER A 152 9.56 -16.15 -8.60
CA SER A 152 8.17 -16.25 -9.07
C SER A 152 7.69 -17.70 -9.03
N GLY A 153 6.44 -17.94 -8.64
CA GLY A 153 5.78 -19.24 -8.81
C GLY A 153 6.11 -20.31 -7.77
N GLN A 154 6.73 -19.96 -6.64
CA GLN A 154 6.85 -20.91 -5.52
C GLN A 154 5.48 -21.23 -4.90
N GLN A 155 5.32 -22.49 -4.49
CA GLN A 155 4.12 -22.95 -3.78
C GLN A 155 4.01 -22.21 -2.45
N GLN A 156 2.98 -21.36 -2.34
CA GLN A 156 2.77 -20.56 -1.15
C GLN A 156 2.34 -21.45 -0.01
N GLN A 157 2.96 -21.29 1.15
CA GLN A 157 2.62 -22.05 2.36
C GLN A 157 1.27 -21.62 2.96
N ASN A 158 0.73 -20.47 2.53
CA ASN A 158 -0.48 -19.87 3.10
C ASN A 158 -1.51 -19.55 2.01
N ALA A 159 -2.68 -20.22 2.05
CA ALA A 159 -3.76 -20.00 1.10
C ALA A 159 -4.33 -18.57 1.13
N VAL A 160 -4.28 -17.89 2.29
CA VAL A 160 -4.75 -16.51 2.44
C VAL A 160 -3.85 -15.55 1.68
N GLN A 161 -2.54 -15.79 1.71
CA GLN A 161 -1.57 -15.02 0.95
C GLN A 161 -1.87 -15.10 -0.56
N ALA A 162 -2.18 -16.30 -1.06
CA ALA A 162 -2.47 -16.55 -2.47
C ALA A 162 -3.73 -15.83 -2.90
N ARG A 163 -4.80 -15.97 -2.10
CA ARG A 163 -6.08 -15.29 -2.32
C ARG A 163 -5.95 -13.76 -2.33
N MET A 164 -5.01 -13.21 -1.56
CA MET A 164 -4.75 -11.78 -1.53
C MET A 164 -3.75 -11.29 -2.60
N GLY A 165 -3.28 -12.18 -3.49
CA GLY A 165 -2.46 -11.85 -4.66
C GLY A 165 -0.96 -11.67 -4.38
N TYR A 166 -0.48 -12.06 -3.20
CA TYR A 166 0.94 -12.00 -2.85
C TYR A 166 1.67 -13.23 -3.42
N THR A 167 2.05 -13.14 -4.69
CA THR A 167 2.48 -14.27 -5.53
C THR A 167 3.96 -14.33 -5.85
N VAL A 168 4.71 -13.28 -5.51
CA VAL A 168 6.14 -13.19 -5.77
C VAL A 168 6.87 -13.20 -4.44
N SER A 169 7.82 -14.12 -4.27
CA SER A 169 8.71 -14.13 -3.11
C SER A 169 9.98 -13.35 -3.45
N VAL A 170 10.36 -12.41 -2.59
CA VAL A 170 11.62 -11.68 -2.67
C VAL A 170 12.44 -12.01 -1.44
N GLN A 171 13.62 -12.57 -1.65
CA GLN A 171 14.52 -13.00 -0.58
C GLN A 171 15.62 -11.97 -0.36
N PHE A 172 15.84 -11.61 0.91
CA PHE A 172 16.97 -10.80 1.37
C PHE A 172 17.72 -11.60 2.45
N GLY A 173 18.81 -12.27 2.04
CA GLY A 173 19.53 -13.19 2.93
C GLY A 173 18.63 -14.35 3.41
N PRO A 174 18.49 -14.57 4.74
CA PRO A 174 17.64 -15.64 5.28
C PRO A 174 16.15 -15.30 5.27
N ASP A 175 15.78 -14.02 5.12
CA ASP A 175 14.40 -13.55 5.20
C ASP A 175 13.74 -13.55 3.82
N SER A 176 12.46 -13.93 3.77
CA SER A 176 11.67 -13.93 2.53
C SER A 176 10.42 -13.08 2.68
N TYR A 177 10.08 -12.31 1.65
CA TYR A 177 8.97 -11.37 1.65
C TYR A 177 8.06 -11.64 0.47
N TRP A 178 6.81 -11.95 0.76
CA TRP A 178 5.83 -12.23 -0.27
C TRP A 178 5.09 -10.95 -0.65
N LEU A 179 5.19 -10.63 -1.92
CA LEU A 179 4.79 -9.37 -2.52
C LEU A 179 3.81 -9.61 -3.66
N ARG A 180 3.04 -8.58 -3.98
CA ARG A 180 2.26 -8.57 -5.22
C ARG A 180 3.23 -8.30 -6.38
N PRO A 181 2.91 -8.74 -7.61
CA PRO A 181 3.78 -8.56 -8.77
C PRO A 181 4.22 -7.11 -8.97
N HIS A 182 3.32 -6.14 -8.76
CA HIS A 182 3.63 -4.72 -8.86
C HIS A 182 4.72 -4.27 -7.89
N ASP A 183 4.65 -4.69 -6.62
CA ASP A 183 5.62 -4.32 -5.59
C ASP A 183 6.98 -4.98 -5.85
N ALA A 184 6.96 -6.20 -6.37
CA ALA A 184 8.18 -6.89 -6.78
C ALA A 184 8.87 -6.19 -7.97
N GLU A 185 8.10 -5.71 -8.96
CA GLU A 185 8.65 -4.90 -10.06
C GLU A 185 9.20 -3.56 -9.55
N LEU A 186 8.53 -2.90 -8.61
CA LEU A 186 9.07 -1.70 -7.95
C LEU A 186 10.43 -1.99 -7.29
N LEU A 187 10.54 -3.08 -6.53
CA LEU A 187 11.82 -3.46 -5.91
C LEU A 187 12.93 -3.72 -6.94
N LYS A 188 12.60 -4.36 -8.07
CA LYS A 188 13.55 -4.56 -9.17
C LYS A 188 14.02 -3.25 -9.78
N LEU A 189 13.11 -2.30 -10.04
CA LEU A 189 13.46 -0.99 -10.58
C LEU A 189 14.36 -0.19 -9.62
N VAL A 190 14.01 -0.23 -8.33
CA VAL A 190 14.75 0.47 -7.28
C VAL A 190 16.17 -0.08 -7.14
N ARG A 191 16.36 -1.40 -7.24
CA ARG A 191 17.68 -2.05 -7.23
C ARG A 191 18.44 -1.92 -8.56
N GLY A 192 17.74 -1.98 -9.69
CA GLY A 192 18.35 -1.87 -11.02
C GLY A 192 18.96 -0.49 -11.30
N HIS A 193 18.54 0.55 -10.58
CA HIS A 193 19.18 1.86 -10.61
C HIS A 193 20.47 1.95 -9.79
N GLU A 194 20.77 0.97 -8.93
CA GLU A 194 22.05 0.91 -8.19
C GLU A 194 23.18 0.28 -9.01
N THR A 195 22.84 -0.54 -10.01
CA THR A 195 23.81 -1.21 -10.89
C THR A 195 24.13 -0.46 -12.19
N ALA A 196 23.43 0.64 -12.47
CA ALA A 196 23.77 1.51 -13.59
C ALA A 196 24.83 2.53 -13.12
N PRO A 197 26.09 2.49 -13.64
CA PRO A 197 27.07 3.51 -13.31
C PRO A 197 26.52 4.88 -13.72
N ALA A 198 26.70 5.88 -12.85
CA ALA A 198 26.43 7.26 -13.19
C ALA A 198 27.25 7.62 -14.45
N ALA A 199 26.54 7.92 -15.54
CA ALA A 199 27.14 8.41 -16.78
C ALA A 199 27.57 9.87 -16.62
#